data_AF-A0A8T6X1B4-F1
#
_entry.id   AF-A0A8T6X1B4-F1
#
_cell.length_a   1.000
_cell.length_b   1.000
_cell.length_c   1.000
_cell.angle_alpha   90.00
_cell.angle_beta   90.00
_cell.angle_gamma   90.00
#
_symmetry.space_group_name_H-M   'P 1'
#
loop_
_entity.id
_entity.type
_entity.pdbx_description
1 polymer ?
#
loop_
_entity_poly.entity_id
_entity_poly.type
_entity_poly.pdbx_seq_one_letter_code
_entity_poly.pdbx_strand_id
1 'polypeptide(L)'
;MVHEVTAFDGDLDTCATWSYVLELGPVVMDGLVEVIAYDHVGNVDTAEVGIIYDIVPPKIQLAQVETFSESPNLYLHGTVNEDGIDRIEVNGGLYPIDDKRVFSIVLTLKVGYNEITLSAQDRAGNRGKESFVIYHKEYAPYIDVEGVERLGEDRYLIYGRCSDVGTIEIDGTEYPVTDSVFRARIDVAPGTDRVKLKVEDPTGKTTTTTVDLEARRETSAFYPVLLVATIITLLVVIVVYIRSVRKDQEA
;
A
#
# COMPACT_ATOMS: atom_id res chain seq x y z
N MET A 1 32.56 -19.18 -29.61
CA MET A 1 33.33 -19.94 -30.64
C MET A 1 34.17 -18.94 -31.41
N VAL A 2 35.43 -19.24 -31.74
CA VAL A 2 36.24 -18.39 -32.62
C VAL A 2 36.01 -18.87 -34.05
N HIS A 3 35.54 -17.97 -34.91
CA HIS A 3 35.50 -18.24 -36.34
C HIS A 3 36.75 -17.59 -36.95
N GLU A 4 37.63 -18.41 -37.51
CA GLU A 4 38.81 -17.95 -38.22
C GLU A 4 38.40 -17.60 -39.65
N VAL A 5 38.66 -16.36 -40.08
CA VAL A 5 38.59 -15.97 -41.49
C VAL A 5 40.01 -15.72 -41.96
N THR A 6 40.59 -16.73 -42.61
CA THR A 6 41.89 -16.59 -43.26
C THR A 6 41.69 -15.93 -44.62
N ALA A 7 42.12 -14.67 -44.77
CA ALA A 7 42.24 -14.05 -46.07
C ALA A 7 43.55 -14.54 -46.71
N PHE A 8 43.47 -15.35 -47.76
CA PHE A 8 44.63 -15.66 -48.58
C PHE A 8 44.84 -14.52 -49.58
N ASP A 9 46.03 -13.92 -49.51
CA ASP A 9 46.54 -12.99 -50.51
C ASP A 9 46.71 -13.73 -51.84
N GLY A 10 45.72 -13.63 -52.71
CA GLY A 10 45.88 -13.89 -54.13
C GLY A 10 46.21 -12.57 -54.79
N ASP A 11 47.50 -12.31 -55.03
CA ASP A 11 48.07 -11.14 -55.74
C ASP A 11 47.28 -9.84 -55.52
N LEU A 12 47.26 -9.31 -54.30
CA LEU A 12 46.69 -7.99 -54.05
C LEU A 12 47.78 -6.94 -53.75
N ASP A 13 47.94 -6.08 -54.76
CA ASP A 13 48.70 -4.84 -54.74
C ASP A 13 48.32 -3.98 -53.51
N THR A 14 49.32 -3.29 -52.97
CA THR A 14 49.47 -2.72 -51.60
C THR A 14 48.43 -1.68 -51.10
N CYS A 15 47.21 -1.66 -51.64
CA CYS A 15 46.09 -0.79 -51.25
C CYS A 15 44.73 -1.53 -51.27
N ALA A 16 44.71 -2.86 -51.07
CA ALA A 16 43.52 -3.65 -51.31
C ALA A 16 42.55 -3.69 -50.12
N THR A 17 41.33 -3.21 -50.35
CA THR A 17 40.16 -3.57 -49.55
C THR A 17 39.72 -4.99 -49.91
N TRP A 18 39.54 -5.86 -48.93
CA TRP A 18 38.91 -7.18 -49.11
C TRP A 18 37.51 -7.20 -48.51
N SER A 19 36.68 -8.14 -48.96
CA SER A 19 35.34 -8.37 -48.41
C SER A 19 35.10 -9.87 -48.26
N TYR A 20 34.52 -10.28 -47.13
CA TYR A 20 34.12 -11.66 -46.87
C TYR A 20 32.66 -11.66 -46.40
N VAL A 21 31.86 -12.60 -46.90
CA VAL A 21 30.49 -12.83 -46.43
C VAL A 21 30.51 -13.99 -45.45
N LEU A 22 30.25 -13.69 -44.18
CA LEU A 22 30.10 -14.69 -43.14
C LEU A 22 28.62 -15.07 -43.00
N GLU A 23 28.26 -16.32 -43.32
CA GLU A 23 26.92 -16.83 -43.09
C GLU A 23 26.78 -17.33 -41.64
N LEU A 24 25.99 -16.62 -40.82
CA LEU A 24 25.86 -16.89 -39.38
C LEU A 24 24.82 -17.97 -39.02
N GLY A 25 24.10 -18.52 -40.02
CA GLY A 25 23.07 -19.56 -39.79
C GLY A 25 21.96 -19.13 -38.81
N PRO A 26 21.13 -20.06 -38.31
CA PRO A 26 20.07 -19.79 -37.33
C PRO A 26 20.57 -19.88 -35.86
N VAL A 27 21.88 -19.83 -35.63
CA VAL A 27 22.47 -20.11 -34.32
C VAL A 27 22.79 -18.80 -33.61
N VAL A 28 22.39 -18.70 -32.34
CA VAL A 28 22.85 -17.61 -31.49
C VAL A 28 24.37 -17.69 -31.34
N MET A 29 25.07 -16.64 -31.72
CA MET A 29 26.52 -16.56 -31.67
C MET A 29 26.95 -15.35 -30.83
N ASP A 30 27.61 -15.65 -29.72
CA ASP A 30 28.48 -14.71 -29.02
C ASP A 30 29.92 -15.19 -29.23
N GLY A 31 30.75 -14.36 -29.85
CA GLY A 31 32.11 -14.75 -30.20
C GLY A 31 32.94 -13.69 -30.90
N LEU A 32 34.21 -14.05 -31.11
CA LEU A 32 35.18 -13.26 -31.86
C LEU A 32 35.38 -13.90 -33.23
N VAL A 33 35.41 -13.05 -34.25
CA VAL A 33 35.96 -13.40 -35.55
C VAL A 33 37.39 -12.91 -35.58
N GLU A 34 38.32 -13.83 -35.72
CA GLU A 34 39.74 -13.52 -35.88
C GLU A 34 40.03 -13.37 -37.37
N VAL A 35 40.62 -12.25 -37.73
CA VAL A 35 41.11 -11.93 -39.06
C VAL A 35 42.63 -12.00 -39.00
N ILE A 36 43.22 -12.86 -39.84
CA ILE A 36 44.67 -13.05 -39.92
C ILE A 36 45.15 -12.60 -41.30
N ALA A 37 46.12 -11.68 -41.33
CA ALA A 37 46.78 -11.23 -42.54
C ALA A 37 48.23 -11.68 -42.55
N TYR A 38 48.71 -12.10 -43.73
CA TYR A 38 50.10 -12.47 -43.98
C TYR A 38 50.69 -11.51 -45.01
N ASP A 39 51.92 -11.03 -44.80
CA ASP A 39 52.66 -10.31 -45.84
C ASP A 39 53.46 -11.25 -46.75
N HIS A 40 54.00 -10.71 -47.86
CA HIS A 40 54.80 -11.47 -48.83
C HIS A 40 56.09 -12.13 -48.29
N VAL A 41 56.54 -11.73 -47.09
CA VAL A 41 57.72 -12.30 -46.41
C VAL A 41 57.29 -13.23 -45.26
N GLY A 42 55.99 -13.40 -45.03
CA GLY A 42 55.40 -14.28 -44.02
C GLY A 42 55.21 -13.64 -42.65
N ASN A 43 55.30 -12.30 -42.52
CA ASN A 43 54.91 -11.63 -41.28
C ASN A 43 53.39 -11.72 -41.10
N VAL A 44 52.95 -11.82 -39.85
CA VAL A 44 51.54 -12.01 -39.50
C VAL A 44 51.04 -10.81 -38.69
N ASP A 45 49.85 -10.34 -39.02
CA ASP A 45 49.08 -9.41 -38.18
C ASP A 45 47.67 -9.96 -37.96
N THR A 46 47.10 -9.67 -36.78
CA THR A 46 45.77 -10.16 -36.41
C THR A 46 44.86 -9.04 -35.94
N ALA A 47 43.58 -9.16 -36.26
CA ALA A 47 42.53 -8.29 -35.78
C ALA A 47 41.34 -9.12 -35.33
N GLU A 48 40.65 -8.67 -34.28
CA GLU A 48 39.47 -9.33 -33.75
C GLU A 48 38.22 -8.47 -33.96
N VAL A 49 37.12 -9.12 -34.34
CA VAL A 49 35.79 -8.51 -34.45
C VAL A 49 34.84 -9.25 -33.52
N GLY A 50 34.31 -8.55 -32.51
CA GLY A 50 33.25 -9.08 -31.66
C GLY A 50 31.91 -9.12 -32.39
N ILE A 51 31.26 -10.28 -32.38
CA ILE A 51 29.94 -10.49 -32.96
C ILE A 51 29.00 -10.96 -31.85
N ILE A 52 27.89 -10.24 -31.71
CA ILE A 52 26.70 -10.67 -30.98
C ILE A 52 25.61 -10.83 -32.02
N TYR A 53 25.25 -12.08 -32.31
CA TYR A 53 24.18 -12.42 -33.22
C TYR A 53 23.17 -13.28 -32.48
N ASP A 54 22.07 -12.66 -32.10
CA ASP A 54 20.90 -13.33 -31.56
C ASP A 54 19.67 -12.76 -32.28
N ILE A 55 18.71 -13.62 -32.60
CA ILE A 55 17.44 -13.25 -33.23
C ILE A 55 16.23 -13.71 -32.41
N VAL A 56 16.48 -14.35 -31.25
CA VAL A 56 15.46 -14.87 -30.36
C VAL A 56 15.13 -13.77 -29.35
N PRO A 57 13.86 -13.33 -29.26
CA PRO A 57 13.49 -12.37 -28.23
C PRO A 57 13.33 -13.04 -26.85
N PRO A 58 13.68 -12.33 -25.77
CA PRO A 58 13.58 -12.86 -24.42
C PRO A 58 12.14 -13.14 -24.02
N LYS A 59 11.92 -14.27 -23.33
CA LYS A 59 10.59 -14.64 -22.84
C LYS A 59 10.45 -14.33 -21.35
N ILE A 60 9.57 -13.39 -21.00
CA ILE A 60 9.24 -13.06 -19.62
C ILE A 60 8.24 -14.07 -19.06
N GLN A 61 8.44 -14.53 -17.83
CA GLN A 61 7.54 -15.44 -17.13
C GLN A 61 7.20 -14.87 -15.76
N LEU A 62 5.92 -14.62 -15.51
CA LEU A 62 5.43 -14.12 -14.22
C LEU A 62 4.98 -15.31 -13.36
N ALA A 63 5.33 -15.30 -12.07
CA ALA A 63 4.98 -16.39 -11.16
C ALA A 63 3.45 -16.46 -10.93
N GLN A 64 2.83 -15.30 -10.70
CA GLN A 64 1.38 -15.14 -10.62
C GLN A 64 1.02 -13.69 -10.99
N VAL A 65 -0.08 -13.53 -11.71
CA VAL A 65 -0.65 -12.22 -12.03
C VAL A 65 -1.99 -12.08 -11.34
N GLU A 66 -2.08 -11.14 -10.42
CA GLU A 66 -3.34 -10.78 -9.79
C GLU A 66 -4.15 -9.87 -10.71
N THR A 67 -5.47 -10.05 -10.73
CA THR A 67 -6.40 -9.21 -11.51
C THR A 67 -7.11 -8.17 -10.65
N PHE A 68 -6.96 -8.26 -9.32
CA PHE A 68 -7.57 -7.38 -8.35
C PHE A 68 -6.63 -7.13 -7.17
N SER A 69 -6.56 -5.90 -6.68
CA SER A 69 -5.83 -5.55 -5.46
C SER A 69 -6.60 -4.52 -4.64
N GLU A 70 -6.54 -4.64 -3.31
CA GLU A 70 -6.98 -3.61 -2.36
C GLU A 70 -5.79 -2.76 -1.86
N SER A 71 -4.57 -3.20 -2.16
CA SER A 71 -3.33 -2.49 -1.88
C SER A 71 -2.93 -1.62 -3.07
N PRO A 72 -2.41 -0.39 -2.83
CA PRO A 72 -1.82 0.42 -3.89
C PRO A 72 -0.48 -0.13 -4.35
N ASN A 73 0.15 -1.04 -3.61
CA ASN A 73 1.44 -1.63 -3.99
C ASN A 73 1.23 -3.01 -4.63
N LEU A 74 1.73 -3.18 -5.85
CA LEU A 74 1.79 -4.45 -6.58
C LEU A 74 3.23 -4.99 -6.58
N TYR A 75 3.40 -6.20 -6.07
CA TYR A 75 4.68 -6.89 -6.04
C TYR A 75 4.77 -7.91 -7.18
N LEU A 76 5.59 -7.61 -8.19
CA LEU A 76 5.83 -8.47 -9.33
C LEU A 76 7.08 -9.29 -9.14
N HIS A 77 6.93 -10.60 -9.32
CA HIS A 77 8.01 -11.57 -9.29
C HIS A 77 7.95 -12.40 -10.56
N GLY A 78 9.10 -12.56 -11.21
CA GLY A 78 9.19 -13.33 -12.43
C GLY A 78 10.61 -13.63 -12.83
N THR A 79 10.72 -14.34 -13.95
CA THR A 79 11.98 -14.71 -14.58
C THR A 79 11.99 -14.30 -16.03
N VAL A 80 13.19 -14.20 -16.61
CA VAL A 80 13.37 -14.08 -18.05
C VAL A 80 14.11 -15.32 -18.55
N ASN A 81 13.53 -16.02 -19.52
CA ASN A 81 14.07 -17.25 -20.07
C ASN A 81 14.99 -16.98 -21.26
N GLU A 82 16.08 -16.28 -20.97
CA GLU A 82 17.16 -16.00 -21.92
C GLU A 82 18.43 -15.58 -21.16
N ASP A 83 19.59 -15.94 -21.68
CA ASP A 83 20.88 -15.48 -21.16
C ASP A 83 21.25 -14.14 -21.80
N GLY A 84 22.08 -13.33 -21.14
CA GLY A 84 22.54 -12.07 -21.74
C GLY A 84 21.47 -10.97 -21.84
N ILE A 85 20.55 -10.91 -20.87
CA ILE A 85 19.65 -9.77 -20.71
C ILE A 85 20.45 -8.50 -20.41
N ASP A 86 20.16 -7.44 -21.17
CA ASP A 86 20.70 -6.09 -20.95
C ASP A 86 19.87 -5.35 -19.91
N ARG A 87 18.53 -5.35 -20.06
CA ARG A 87 17.62 -4.62 -19.18
C ARG A 87 16.20 -5.16 -19.17
N ILE A 88 15.49 -4.85 -18.08
CA ILE A 88 14.03 -5.00 -17.98
C ILE A 88 13.38 -3.62 -17.77
N GLU A 89 12.36 -3.36 -18.58
CA GLU A 89 11.55 -2.14 -18.59
C GLU A 89 10.12 -2.49 -18.14
N VAL A 90 9.54 -1.75 -17.20
CA VAL A 90 8.14 -1.88 -16.80
C VAL A 90 7.46 -0.52 -16.84
N ASN A 91 6.41 -0.39 -17.65
CA ASN A 91 5.73 0.89 -17.91
C ASN A 91 6.71 2.05 -18.27
N GLY A 92 7.83 1.72 -18.93
CA GLY A 92 8.88 2.66 -19.31
C GLY A 92 9.95 2.94 -18.24
N GLY A 93 9.80 2.41 -17.02
CA GLY A 93 10.83 2.47 -15.97
C GLY A 93 11.84 1.33 -16.09
N LEU A 94 13.11 1.58 -15.79
CA LEU A 94 14.17 0.57 -15.79
C LEU A 94 14.30 -0.09 -14.43
N TYR A 95 14.42 -1.42 -14.43
CA TYR A 95 14.58 -2.22 -13.22
C TYR A 95 15.77 -3.18 -13.34
N PRO A 96 16.43 -3.53 -12.22
CA PRO A 96 17.50 -4.52 -12.23
C PRO A 96 16.93 -5.93 -12.43
N ILE A 97 17.73 -6.78 -13.08
CA ILE A 97 17.55 -8.24 -13.13
C ILE A 97 18.79 -8.86 -12.50
N ASP A 98 18.62 -9.90 -11.69
CA ASP A 98 19.77 -10.57 -11.08
C ASP A 98 20.47 -11.55 -12.05
N ASP A 99 21.66 -12.03 -11.67
CA ASP A 99 22.43 -13.01 -12.46
C ASP A 99 21.71 -14.35 -12.66
N LYS A 100 20.63 -14.61 -11.90
CA LYS A 100 19.78 -15.79 -12.04
C LYS A 100 18.59 -15.55 -12.98
N ARG A 101 18.51 -14.36 -13.58
CA ARG A 101 17.43 -13.90 -14.47
C ARG A 101 16.09 -13.78 -13.75
N VAL A 102 16.13 -13.45 -12.46
CA VAL A 102 14.98 -13.19 -11.60
C VAL A 102 14.85 -11.68 -11.38
N PHE A 103 13.61 -11.19 -11.37
CA PHE A 103 13.30 -9.82 -10.99
C PHE A 103 12.25 -9.77 -9.89
N SER A 104 12.37 -8.75 -9.04
CA SER A 104 11.36 -8.35 -8.05
C SER A 104 11.14 -6.86 -8.18
N ILE A 105 9.90 -6.47 -8.49
CA ILE A 105 9.53 -5.09 -8.82
C ILE A 105 8.33 -4.70 -7.99
N VAL A 106 8.36 -3.51 -7.39
CA VAL A 106 7.21 -2.91 -6.71
C VAL A 106 6.68 -1.77 -7.56
N LEU A 107 5.40 -1.85 -7.93
CA LEU A 107 4.68 -0.80 -8.66
C LEU A 107 3.60 -0.18 -7.78
N THR A 108 3.38 1.12 -7.93
CA THR A 108 2.23 1.80 -7.32
C THR A 108 1.07 1.85 -8.30
N LEU A 109 -0.02 1.19 -7.96
CA LEU A 109 -1.28 1.17 -8.70
C LEU A 109 -2.08 2.46 -8.47
N LYS A 110 -2.72 2.93 -9.53
CA LYS A 110 -3.77 3.96 -9.47
C LYS A 110 -5.10 3.29 -9.16
N VAL A 111 -6.02 3.98 -8.50
CA VAL A 111 -7.39 3.46 -8.31
C VAL A 111 -8.02 3.22 -9.69
N GLY A 112 -8.68 2.07 -9.85
CA GLY A 112 -9.27 1.62 -11.11
C GLY A 112 -8.38 0.62 -11.86
N TYR A 113 -8.56 0.57 -13.19
CA TYR A 113 -7.78 -0.33 -14.04
C TYR A 113 -6.36 0.20 -14.28
N ASN A 114 -5.38 -0.68 -14.13
CA ASN A 114 -3.98 -0.42 -14.43
C ASN A 114 -3.51 -1.44 -15.48
N GLU A 115 -3.05 -0.94 -16.62
CA GLU A 115 -2.37 -1.74 -17.63
C GLU A 115 -0.88 -1.76 -17.30
N ILE A 116 -0.32 -2.97 -17.19
CA ILE A 116 1.09 -3.18 -16.87
C ILE A 116 1.73 -3.85 -18.08
N THR A 117 2.75 -3.20 -18.64
CA THR A 117 3.57 -3.74 -19.73
C THR A 117 5.00 -3.91 -19.27
N LEU A 118 5.50 -5.14 -19.38
CA LEU A 118 6.89 -5.50 -19.16
C LEU A 118 7.58 -5.70 -20.52
N SER A 119 8.83 -5.28 -20.63
CA SER A 119 9.69 -5.57 -21.76
C SER A 119 11.08 -5.96 -21.26
N ALA A 120 11.63 -7.04 -21.81
CA ALA A 120 13.02 -7.43 -21.60
C ALA A 120 13.77 -7.18 -22.90
N GLN A 121 14.99 -6.66 -22.80
CA GLN A 121 15.88 -6.48 -23.93
C GLN A 121 17.18 -7.24 -23.69
N ASP A 122 17.63 -8.00 -24.68
CA ASP A 122 18.91 -8.71 -24.66
C ASP A 122 20.07 -7.83 -25.14
N ARG A 123 21.29 -8.37 -25.12
CA ARG A 123 22.50 -7.67 -25.62
C ARG A 123 22.54 -7.50 -27.14
N ALA A 124 21.83 -8.34 -27.90
CA ALA A 124 21.70 -8.21 -29.35
C ALA A 124 20.67 -7.15 -29.76
N GLY A 125 19.87 -6.66 -28.82
CA GLY A 125 18.82 -5.69 -29.00
C GLY A 125 17.41 -6.27 -29.20
N ASN A 126 17.23 -7.59 -29.17
CA ASN A 126 15.91 -8.23 -29.27
C ASN A 126 15.04 -7.90 -28.06
N ARG A 127 13.73 -7.79 -28.29
CA ARG A 127 12.77 -7.37 -27.25
C ARG A 127 11.61 -8.34 -27.09
N GLY A 128 11.49 -8.88 -25.89
CA GLY A 128 10.31 -9.57 -25.41
C GLY A 128 9.33 -8.64 -24.72
N LYS A 129 8.03 -8.97 -24.76
CA LYS A 129 6.99 -8.22 -24.05
C LYS A 129 5.97 -9.15 -23.40
N GLU A 130 5.49 -8.75 -22.23
CA GLU A 130 4.34 -9.33 -21.55
C GLU A 130 3.45 -8.22 -21.02
N SER A 131 2.13 -8.42 -21.01
CA SER A 131 1.19 -7.40 -20.52
C SER A 131 -0.04 -8.00 -19.85
N PHE A 132 -0.54 -7.31 -18.83
CA PHE A 132 -1.76 -7.69 -18.13
C PHE A 132 -2.45 -6.47 -17.53
N VAL A 133 -3.68 -6.67 -17.06
CA VAL A 133 -4.49 -5.63 -16.42
C VAL A 133 -4.85 -6.06 -15.00
N ILE A 134 -4.71 -5.13 -14.06
CA ILE A 134 -5.12 -5.29 -12.65
C ILE A 134 -6.05 -4.15 -12.25
N TYR A 135 -7.13 -4.49 -11.54
CA TYR A 135 -8.06 -3.52 -10.98
C TYR A 135 -7.73 -3.24 -9.51
N HIS A 136 -7.34 -2.01 -9.18
CA HIS A 136 -7.11 -1.59 -7.81
C HIS A 136 -8.34 -0.89 -7.26
N LYS A 137 -8.85 -1.36 -6.12
CA LYS A 137 -9.98 -0.76 -5.43
C LYS A 137 -9.62 -0.43 -3.98
N GLU A 138 -9.78 0.83 -3.63
CA GLU A 138 -9.53 1.32 -2.28
C GLU A 138 -10.84 1.41 -1.48
N TYR A 139 -10.84 0.95 -0.23
CA TYR A 139 -11.96 1.06 0.71
C TYR A 139 -11.69 2.18 1.71
N ALA A 140 -12.75 2.78 2.27
CA ALA A 140 -12.56 3.68 3.41
C ALA A 140 -12.26 2.83 4.66
N PRO A 141 -11.48 3.34 5.62
CA PRO A 141 -11.36 2.65 6.90
C PRO A 141 -12.75 2.59 7.58
N TYR A 142 -12.95 1.69 8.55
CA TYR A 142 -14.22 1.58 9.27
C TYR A 142 -14.03 1.77 10.78
N ILE A 143 -15.11 2.14 11.46
CA ILE A 143 -15.21 2.17 12.92
C ILE A 143 -16.49 1.42 13.29
N ASP A 144 -16.38 0.45 14.18
CA ASP A 144 -17.46 -0.30 14.80
C ASP A 144 -17.33 -0.19 16.32
N VAL A 145 -18.25 0.53 16.95
CA VAL A 145 -18.21 0.79 18.39
C VAL A 145 -19.04 -0.29 19.07
N GLU A 146 -18.35 -1.18 19.79
CA GLU A 146 -18.98 -2.32 20.46
C GLU A 146 -19.53 -1.96 21.84
N GLY A 147 -18.94 -0.97 22.51
CA GLY A 147 -19.39 -0.57 23.83
C GLY A 147 -18.83 0.75 24.33
N VAL A 148 -19.61 1.34 25.24
CA VAL A 148 -19.30 2.54 26.02
C VAL A 148 -19.63 2.22 27.46
N GLU A 149 -18.64 2.25 28.33
CA GLU A 149 -18.81 2.01 29.77
C GLU A 149 -18.42 3.26 30.54
N ARG A 150 -19.28 3.68 31.47
CA ARG A 150 -18.95 4.75 32.40
C ARG A 150 -18.11 4.20 33.55
N LEU A 151 -16.90 4.72 33.73
CA LEU A 151 -15.95 4.31 34.77
C LEU A 151 -15.92 5.27 35.98
N GLY A 152 -16.42 6.50 35.83
CA GLY A 152 -16.39 7.53 36.86
C GLY A 152 -17.38 8.67 36.58
N GLU A 153 -17.24 9.80 37.28
CA GLU A 153 -18.11 10.96 37.07
C GLU A 153 -17.95 11.53 35.65
N ASP A 154 -16.72 11.67 35.21
CA ASP A 154 -16.25 12.26 33.95
C ASP A 154 -15.39 11.29 33.12
N ARG A 155 -15.35 10.01 33.48
CA ARG A 155 -14.48 9.01 32.84
C ARG A 155 -15.27 7.91 32.16
N TYR A 156 -14.89 7.60 30.92
CA TYR A 156 -15.50 6.56 30.09
C TYR A 156 -14.45 5.62 29.50
N LEU A 157 -14.85 4.37 29.27
CA LEU A 157 -14.15 3.39 28.44
C LEU A 157 -14.96 3.18 27.17
N ILE A 158 -14.35 3.46 26.02
CA ILE A 158 -14.93 3.20 24.71
C ILE A 158 -14.09 2.11 24.05
N TYR A 159 -14.75 1.09 23.53
CA TYR A 159 -14.06 0.00 22.87
C TYR A 159 -14.86 -0.53 21.69
N GLY A 160 -14.12 -1.17 20.79
CA GLY A 160 -14.70 -1.81 19.61
C GLY A 160 -13.62 -2.15 18.62
N ARG A 161 -14.01 -2.18 17.35
CA ARG A 161 -13.16 -2.57 16.24
C ARG A 161 -13.08 -1.45 15.22
N CYS A 162 -11.97 -1.39 14.51
CA CYS A 162 -11.81 -0.47 13.39
C CYS A 162 -10.83 -1.07 12.39
N SER A 163 -10.63 -0.40 11.26
CA SER A 163 -9.57 -0.77 10.32
C SER A 163 -8.21 -0.83 11.04
N ASP A 164 -7.30 -1.64 10.50
CA ASP A 164 -5.96 -1.81 11.05
C ASP A 164 -5.08 -0.58 10.74
N VAL A 165 -5.30 0.51 11.49
CA VAL A 165 -4.73 1.84 11.23
C VAL A 165 -3.70 2.32 12.27
N GLY A 166 -3.25 1.44 13.16
CA GLY A 166 -2.27 1.76 14.21
C GLY A 166 -2.83 2.63 15.35
N THR A 167 -3.62 3.67 15.06
CA THR A 167 -4.29 4.52 16.05
C THR A 167 -5.71 4.93 15.63
N ILE A 168 -6.53 5.24 16.63
CA ILE A 168 -7.84 5.89 16.49
C ILE A 168 -7.80 7.22 17.26
N GLU A 169 -8.27 8.29 16.64
CA GLU A 169 -8.43 9.60 17.27
C GLU A 169 -9.82 9.66 17.93
N ILE A 170 -9.86 9.98 19.23
CA ILE A 170 -11.10 10.23 19.98
C ILE A 170 -11.02 11.62 20.58
N ASP A 171 -11.89 12.53 20.12
CA ASP A 171 -11.89 13.97 20.45
C ASP A 171 -10.50 14.62 20.37
N GLY A 172 -9.74 14.29 19.32
CA GLY A 172 -8.40 14.84 19.07
C GLY A 172 -7.26 14.14 19.83
N THR A 173 -7.55 13.11 20.63
CA THR A 173 -6.52 12.31 21.31
C THR A 173 -6.37 10.94 20.64
N GLU A 174 -5.14 10.55 20.33
CA GLU A 174 -4.84 9.26 19.70
C GLU A 174 -4.77 8.11 20.73
N TYR A 175 -5.40 6.99 20.39
CA TYR A 175 -5.37 5.74 21.14
C TYR A 175 -4.87 4.60 20.24
N PRO A 176 -4.08 3.65 20.75
CA PRO A 176 -3.57 2.56 19.93
C PRO A 176 -4.68 1.61 19.47
N VAL A 177 -4.56 1.16 18.24
CA VAL A 177 -5.32 0.05 17.66
C VAL A 177 -4.37 -1.15 17.58
N THR A 178 -4.79 -2.31 18.09
CA THR A 178 -3.99 -3.54 18.03
C THR A 178 -4.89 -4.67 17.57
N ASP A 179 -4.47 -5.40 16.53
CA ASP A 179 -5.26 -6.46 15.91
C ASP A 179 -6.67 -6.00 15.55
N SER A 180 -6.80 -4.78 14.99
CA SER A 180 -8.07 -4.14 14.63
C SER A 180 -9.01 -3.85 15.81
N VAL A 181 -8.52 -3.85 17.05
CA VAL A 181 -9.28 -3.55 18.27
C VAL A 181 -8.75 -2.27 18.92
N PHE A 182 -9.65 -1.40 19.37
CA PHE A 182 -9.31 -0.24 20.16
C PHE A 182 -9.99 -0.29 21.54
N ARG A 183 -9.30 0.27 22.54
CA ARG A 183 -9.83 0.48 23.91
C ARG A 183 -9.30 1.80 24.44
N ALA A 184 -10.17 2.78 24.57
CA ALA A 184 -9.81 4.13 24.97
C ALA A 184 -10.46 4.48 26.31
N ARG A 185 -9.62 4.89 27.28
CA ARG A 185 -10.11 5.55 28.49
C ARG A 185 -10.02 7.05 28.26
N ILE A 186 -11.17 7.71 28.29
CA ILE A 186 -11.30 9.15 28.05
C ILE A 186 -11.84 9.82 29.31
N ASP A 187 -11.31 11.00 29.61
CA ASP A 187 -11.91 11.94 30.57
C ASP A 187 -12.64 13.02 29.74
N VAL A 188 -13.92 13.26 30.01
CA VAL A 188 -14.78 14.15 29.22
C VAL A 188 -15.18 15.38 30.03
N ALA A 189 -15.24 16.54 29.36
CA ALA A 189 -15.66 17.77 30.01
C ALA A 189 -17.13 17.68 30.47
N PRO A 190 -17.51 18.39 31.56
CA PRO A 190 -18.90 18.45 32.00
C PRO A 190 -19.83 18.95 30.88
N GLY A 191 -20.92 18.22 30.62
CA GLY A 191 -21.90 18.55 29.57
C GLY A 191 -21.55 18.01 28.18
N THR A 192 -20.47 17.24 28.04
CA THR A 192 -20.21 16.48 26.81
C THR A 192 -21.15 15.28 26.73
N ASP A 193 -22.09 15.31 25.78
CA ASP A 193 -23.05 14.22 25.56
C ASP A 193 -22.64 13.27 24.42
N ARG A 194 -21.62 13.64 23.65
CA ARG A 194 -21.12 12.85 22.52
C ARG A 194 -19.63 13.08 22.30
N VAL A 195 -18.96 12.05 21.81
CA VAL A 195 -17.55 12.09 21.43
C VAL A 195 -17.39 11.74 19.96
N LYS A 196 -16.43 12.36 19.28
CA LYS A 196 -16.10 12.11 17.88
C LYS A 196 -14.95 11.10 17.82
N LEU A 197 -15.12 10.05 17.04
CA LEU A 197 -14.10 9.08 16.73
C LEU A 197 -13.70 9.25 15.26
N LYS A 198 -12.40 9.22 14.97
CA LYS A 198 -11.84 9.29 13.63
C LYS A 198 -10.74 8.25 13.47
N VAL A 199 -10.78 7.52 12.36
CA VAL A 199 -9.66 6.70 11.88
C VAL A 199 -9.20 7.23 10.54
N GLU A 200 -7.90 7.15 10.29
CA GLU A 200 -7.25 7.54 9.05
C GLU A 200 -6.36 6.38 8.60
N ASP A 201 -6.50 5.94 7.36
CA ASP A 201 -5.60 4.92 6.81
C ASP A 201 -4.27 5.53 6.35
N PRO A 202 -3.25 4.71 6.01
CA PRO A 202 -1.95 5.24 5.55
C PRO A 202 -2.00 6.05 4.25
N THR A 203 -3.10 6.01 3.48
CA THR A 203 -3.29 6.82 2.27
C THR A 203 -4.00 8.15 2.56
N GLY A 204 -4.34 8.41 3.83
CA GLY A 204 -4.97 9.65 4.31
C GLY A 204 -6.49 9.64 4.23
N LYS A 205 -7.11 8.51 3.90
CA LYS A 205 -8.56 8.38 3.84
C LYS A 205 -9.11 8.21 5.24
N THR A 206 -10.20 8.90 5.54
CA THR A 206 -10.73 8.98 6.90
C THR A 206 -12.14 8.46 7.00
N THR A 207 -12.45 7.89 8.16
CA THR A 207 -13.82 7.63 8.59
C THR A 207 -14.02 8.28 9.95
N THR A 208 -15.13 8.98 10.09
CA THR A 208 -15.52 9.64 11.33
C THR A 208 -16.89 9.12 11.75
N THR A 209 -17.04 8.84 13.04
CA THR A 209 -18.35 8.57 13.66
C THR A 209 -18.46 9.34 14.98
N THR A 210 -19.67 9.42 15.52
CA THR A 210 -19.94 9.99 16.84
C THR A 210 -20.63 8.97 17.72
N VAL A 211 -20.25 8.94 18.99
CA VAL A 211 -20.83 8.05 19.99
C VAL A 211 -21.48 8.91 21.06
N ASP A 212 -22.76 8.65 21.34
CA ASP A 212 -23.44 9.27 22.47
C ASP A 212 -22.94 8.64 23.77
N LEU A 213 -22.61 9.47 24.74
CA LEU A 213 -22.33 9.05 26.10
C LEU A 213 -23.67 8.94 26.81
N GLU A 214 -23.94 7.81 27.48
CA GLU A 214 -25.20 7.67 28.22
C GLU A 214 -25.40 8.89 29.14
N ALA A 215 -26.49 9.61 28.89
CA ALA A 215 -26.78 10.86 29.56
C ALA A 215 -26.75 10.66 31.08
N ARG A 216 -26.21 11.65 31.79
CA ARG A 216 -26.41 11.80 33.23
C ARG A 216 -27.90 11.58 33.49
N ARG A 217 -28.29 10.44 34.08
CA ARG A 217 -29.56 10.41 34.81
C ARG A 217 -29.35 11.38 35.95
N GLU A 218 -29.64 12.65 35.71
CA GLU A 218 -29.96 13.56 36.79
C GLU A 218 -31.22 12.97 37.41
N THR A 219 -31.04 12.10 38.40
CA THR A 219 -32.05 11.90 39.42
C THR A 219 -32.28 13.29 39.99
N SER A 220 -33.28 13.99 39.47
CA SER A 220 -33.64 15.31 39.94
C SER A 220 -33.82 15.17 41.45
N ALA A 221 -32.92 15.77 42.23
CA ALA A 221 -33.06 15.89 43.66
C ALA A 221 -34.15 16.91 44.02
N PHE A 222 -35.23 16.96 43.23
CA PHE A 222 -36.41 17.79 43.44
C PHE A 222 -37.41 17.16 44.43
N TYR A 223 -37.19 15.90 44.83
CA TYR A 223 -38.11 15.15 45.70
C TYR A 223 -37.87 15.19 47.22
N PRO A 224 -36.93 15.95 47.82
CA PRO A 224 -37.01 16.30 49.24
C PRO A 224 -37.52 17.73 49.49
N VAL A 225 -37.24 18.71 48.61
CA VAL A 225 -37.59 20.13 48.89
C VAL A 225 -39.10 20.38 48.76
N LEU A 226 -39.74 19.87 47.71
CA LEU A 226 -41.19 20.03 47.53
C LEU A 226 -41.99 19.32 48.63
N LEU A 227 -41.52 18.16 49.08
CA LEU A 227 -42.13 17.39 50.17
C LEU A 227 -41.98 18.09 51.53
N VAL A 228 -40.82 18.68 51.81
CA VAL A 228 -40.61 19.48 53.03
C VAL A 228 -41.50 20.74 53.02
N ALA A 229 -41.62 21.44 51.90
CA ALA A 229 -42.49 22.62 51.78
C ALA A 229 -43.98 22.29 51.96
N THR A 230 -44.46 21.14 51.44
CA THR A 230 -45.86 20.71 51.63
C THR A 230 -46.12 20.25 53.06
N ILE A 231 -45.18 19.58 53.71
CA ILE A 231 -45.30 19.20 55.13
C ILE A 231 -45.34 20.45 56.03
N ILE A 232 -44.48 21.44 55.78
CA ILE A 232 -44.47 22.70 56.55
C ILE A 232 -45.79 23.45 56.36
N THR A 233 -46.28 23.58 55.13
CA THR A 233 -47.57 24.27 54.88
C THR A 233 -48.74 23.55 55.51
N LEU A 234 -48.80 22.22 55.45
CA LEU A 234 -49.83 21.42 56.12
C LEU A 234 -49.78 21.59 57.65
N LEU A 235 -48.60 21.57 58.26
CA LEU A 235 -48.43 21.81 59.69
C LEU A 235 -48.90 23.20 60.10
N VAL A 236 -48.59 24.24 59.31
CA VAL A 236 -49.08 25.60 59.57
C VAL A 236 -50.61 25.66 59.51
N VAL A 237 -51.23 25.05 58.51
CA VAL A 237 -52.70 24.99 58.38
C VAL A 237 -53.32 24.27 59.58
N ILE A 238 -52.75 23.14 60.00
CA ILE A 238 -53.24 22.39 61.17
C ILE A 238 -53.12 23.24 62.45
N VAL A 239 -52.01 23.94 62.67
CA VAL A 239 -51.83 24.81 63.84
C VAL A 239 -52.82 25.98 63.83
N VAL A 240 -53.06 26.60 62.67
CA VAL A 240 -54.04 27.67 62.52
C VAL A 240 -55.46 27.15 62.80
N TYR A 241 -55.81 25.98 62.27
CA TYR A 241 -57.11 25.35 62.51
C TYR A 241 -57.32 25.02 64.00
N ILE A 242 -56.35 24.40 64.65
CA ILE A 242 -56.43 24.08 66.10
C ILE A 242 -56.60 25.36 66.93
N ARG A 243 -55.89 26.44 66.57
CA ARG A 243 -56.06 27.76 67.24
C ARG A 243 -57.43 28.38 67.00
N SER A 244 -58.00 28.25 65.80
CA SER A 244 -59.34 28.72 65.48
C SER A 244 -60.39 27.99 66.31
N VAL A 245 -60.35 26.66 66.31
CA VAL A 245 -61.31 25.84 67.06
C VAL A 245 -61.22 26.10 68.57
N ARG A 246 -60.02 26.32 69.12
CA ARG A 246 -59.88 26.71 70.54
C ARG A 246 -60.51 28.08 70.83
N LYS A 247 -60.35 29.07 69.96
CA LYS A 247 -61.00 30.38 70.13
C LYS A 247 -62.52 30.27 70.13
N ASP A 248 -63.08 29.40 69.29
CA ASP A 248 -64.53 29.20 69.20
C ASP A 248 -65.11 28.42 70.41
N GLN A 249 -64.26 27.76 71.22
CA GLN A 249 -64.65 27.07 72.46
C GLN A 249 -64.53 27.96 73.71
N GLU A 250 -63.84 29.10 73.62
CA GLU A 250 -63.61 30.05 74.73
C GLU A 250 -64.52 31.30 74.64
N ALA A 251 -65.45 31.35 73.67
CA ALA A 251 -66.47 32.39 73.48
C ALA A 251 -67.86 31.88 73.87
#